data_AF-A0A438FCB2-F1
#
_entry.id   AF-A0A438FCB2-F1
#
_cell.length_a   1.000
_cell.length_b   1.000
_cell.length_c   1.000
_cell.angle_alpha   90.00
_cell.angle_beta   90.00
_cell.angle_gamma   90.00
#
_symmetry.space_group_name_H-M   'P 1'
#
loop_
_entity.id
_entity.type
_entity.pdbx_description
1 polymer ?
#
loop_
_entity_poly.entity_id
_entity_poly.type
_entity_poly.pdbx_seq_one_letter_code
_entity_poly.pdbx_strand_id
1 'polypeptide(L)'
;MDAVISTEIGLPTIRTEAAKQDDANAELGRNLDWANEVRESAAIRMAGYQQRASAHYNRKVRPRSFKNGTLVLRKVFENTAETGAGNFKPTGKDPI
;
A
#
# COMPACT_ATOMS: atom_id res chain seq x y z
N MET A 1 -59.70 17.80 40.27
CA MET A 1 -58.25 18.00 40.10
C MET A 1 -57.91 17.24 38.85
N ASP A 2 -57.95 17.90 37.71
CA ASP A 2 -57.83 17.24 36.41
C ASP A 2 -56.35 16.98 36.12
N ALA A 3 -55.98 15.70 36.13
CA ALA A 3 -54.65 15.27 35.72
C ALA A 3 -54.58 15.32 34.19
N VAL A 4 -53.95 16.37 33.66
CA VAL A 4 -53.64 16.48 32.23
C VAL A 4 -52.52 15.49 31.93
N ILE A 5 -52.84 14.44 31.16
CA ILE A 5 -51.85 13.47 30.69
C ILE A 5 -51.11 14.09 29.50
N SER A 6 -49.80 14.32 29.66
CA SER A 6 -48.93 14.75 28.56
C SER A 6 -48.94 13.68 27.47
N THR A 7 -49.60 13.97 26.35
CA THR A 7 -49.73 13.07 25.20
C THR A 7 -48.39 12.83 24.47
N GLU A 8 -47.32 13.49 24.93
CA GLU A 8 -45.96 13.44 24.38
C GLU A 8 -45.19 12.13 24.69
N ILE A 9 -45.68 11.27 25.58
CA ILE A 9 -44.94 10.05 25.99
C ILE A 9 -44.99 8.95 24.90
N GLY A 10 -45.94 9.02 23.95
CA GLY A 10 -46.18 7.95 22.97
C GLY A 10 -45.63 8.18 21.56
N LEU A 11 -45.36 9.42 21.15
CA LEU A 11 -44.90 9.75 19.79
C LEU A 11 -43.57 10.51 19.86
N PRO A 12 -42.53 10.08 19.11
CA PRO A 12 -41.27 10.81 19.08
C PRO A 12 -41.51 12.23 18.56
N THR A 13 -41.08 13.21 19.34
CA THR A 13 -41.07 14.60 18.91
C THR A 13 -39.79 14.88 18.11
N ILE A 14 -39.80 15.95 17.31
CA ILE A 14 -38.63 16.40 16.54
C ILE A 14 -37.38 16.53 17.43
N ARG A 15 -37.54 16.97 18.68
CA ARG A 15 -36.43 17.11 19.65
C ARG A 15 -35.88 15.75 20.07
N THR A 16 -36.76 14.77 20.28
CA THR A 16 -36.37 13.40 20.63
C THR A 16 -35.69 12.68 19.46
N GLU A 17 -36.16 12.90 18.23
CA GLU A 17 -35.52 12.36 17.02
C GLU A 17 -34.16 12.98 16.75
N ALA A 18 -34.03 14.31 16.88
CA ALA A 18 -32.76 15.00 16.72
C ALA A 18 -31.71 14.50 17.72
N ALA A 19 -32.09 14.37 19.00
CA ALA A 19 -31.18 13.84 20.03
C ALA A 19 -30.71 12.40 19.72
N LYS A 20 -31.62 11.52 19.29
CA LYS A 20 -31.25 10.16 18.86
C LYS A 20 -30.30 10.14 17.67
N GLN A 21 -30.50 11.05 16.72
CA GLN A 21 -29.63 11.19 15.56
C GLN A 21 -28.23 11.69 15.97
N ASP A 22 -28.14 12.66 16.87
CA ASP A 22 -26.87 13.17 17.40
C ASP A 22 -26.10 12.08 18.15
N ASP A 23 -26.78 11.27 18.96
CA ASP A 23 -26.19 10.13 19.66
C ASP A 23 -25.64 9.09 18.67
N ALA A 24 -26.43 8.74 17.65
CA ALA A 24 -26.02 7.81 16.60
C ALA A 24 -24.82 8.34 15.79
N ASN A 25 -24.81 9.63 15.47
CA ASN A 25 -23.71 10.27 14.77
C ASN A 25 -22.43 10.27 15.62
N ALA A 26 -22.54 10.51 16.93
CA ALA A 26 -21.41 10.46 17.85
C ALA A 26 -20.84 9.04 17.97
N GLU A 27 -21.69 8.02 18.00
CA GLU A 27 -21.25 6.62 17.99
C GLU A 27 -20.57 6.23 16.67
N LEU A 28 -21.12 6.67 15.54
CA LEU A 28 -20.51 6.47 14.24
C LEU A 28 -19.13 7.11 14.16
N GLY A 29 -18.98 8.34 14.68
CA GLY A 29 -17.69 9.04 14.76
C GLY A 29 -16.65 8.21 15.54
N ARG A 30 -17.00 7.74 16.74
CA ARG A 30 -16.12 6.90 17.56
C ARG A 30 -15.68 5.60 16.85
N ASN A 31 -16.61 4.96 16.15
CA ASN A 31 -16.32 3.74 15.40
C ASN A 31 -15.36 3.99 14.22
N LEU A 32 -15.51 5.12 13.54
CA LEU A 32 -14.62 5.53 12.45
C LEU A 32 -13.22 5.89 12.95
N ASP A 33 -13.12 6.56 14.09
CA ASP A 33 -11.84 6.90 14.71
C ASP A 33 -11.06 5.63 15.07
N TRP A 34 -11.72 4.65 15.68
CA TRP A 34 -11.09 3.36 15.96
C TRP A 34 -10.64 2.65 14.66
N ALA A 35 -11.50 2.60 13.64
CA ALA A 35 -11.12 2.00 12.35
C ALA A 35 -9.90 2.70 11.73
N ASN A 36 -9.79 4.03 11.87
CA ASN A 36 -8.64 4.79 11.42
C ASN A 36 -7.36 4.45 12.19
N GLU A 37 -7.41 4.37 13.52
CA GLU A 37 -6.26 3.99 14.36
C GLU A 37 -5.72 2.59 13.99
N VAL A 38 -6.61 1.63 13.79
CA VAL A 38 -6.24 0.27 13.35
C VAL A 38 -5.59 0.30 11.97
N ARG A 39 -6.18 1.07 11.04
CA ARG A 39 -5.63 1.20 9.68
C ARG A 39 -4.26 1.85 9.66
N GLU A 40 -4.06 2.91 10.45
CA GLU A 40 -2.77 3.62 10.54
C GLU A 40 -1.68 2.72 11.12
N SER A 41 -1.98 2.01 12.22
CA SER A 41 -1.03 1.07 12.81
C SER A 41 -0.65 -0.06 11.86
N ALA A 42 -1.61 -0.58 11.08
CA ALA A 42 -1.33 -1.57 10.03
C ALA A 42 -0.46 -0.99 8.90
N ALA A 43 -0.72 0.26 8.49
CA ALA A 43 0.06 0.96 7.48
C ALA A 43 1.53 1.15 7.89
N ILE A 44 1.77 1.56 9.14
CA ILE A 44 3.13 1.69 9.70
C ILE A 44 3.87 0.34 9.65
N ARG A 45 3.20 -0.75 10.04
CA ARG A 45 3.79 -2.10 9.97
C ARG A 45 4.12 -2.50 8.54
N MET A 46 3.20 -2.28 7.60
CA MET A 46 3.41 -2.59 6.18
C MET A 46 4.58 -1.80 5.59
N ALA A 47 4.67 -0.49 5.87
CA ALA A 47 5.80 0.33 5.45
C ALA A 47 7.13 -0.22 6.00
N GLY A 48 7.16 -0.63 7.27
CA GLY A 48 8.32 -1.27 7.88
C GLY A 48 8.73 -2.58 7.18
N TYR A 49 7.77 -3.41 6.80
CA TYR A 49 8.05 -4.63 6.02
C TYR A 49 8.62 -4.32 4.63
N GLN A 50 8.03 -3.36 3.91
CA GLN A 50 8.52 -2.94 2.59
C GLN A 50 9.95 -2.38 2.65
N GLN A 51 10.26 -1.57 3.67
CA GLN A 51 11.61 -1.07 3.91
C GLN A 51 12.60 -2.23 4.17
N ARG A 52 12.24 -3.20 5.01
CA ARG A 52 13.11 -4.37 5.28
C ARG A 52 13.31 -5.22 4.04
N ALA A 53 12.26 -5.46 3.26
CA ALA A 53 12.34 -6.21 2.02
C ALA A 53 13.27 -5.51 1.01
N SER A 54 13.07 -4.21 0.79
CA SER A 54 13.92 -3.43 -0.12
C SER A 54 15.38 -3.41 0.35
N ALA A 55 15.65 -3.18 1.64
CA ALA A 55 17.00 -3.23 2.19
C ALA A 55 17.66 -4.61 2.00
N HIS A 56 16.90 -5.70 2.23
CA HIS A 56 17.41 -7.05 2.06
C HIS A 56 17.82 -7.37 0.62
N TYR A 57 16.96 -7.10 -0.35
CA TYR A 57 17.25 -7.38 -1.76
C TYR A 57 18.28 -6.41 -2.35
N ASN A 58 18.21 -5.13 -1.99
CA ASN A 58 19.14 -4.13 -2.50
C ASN A 58 20.54 -4.23 -1.88
N ARG A 59 20.72 -4.99 -0.77
CA ARG A 59 22.02 -5.13 -0.08
C ARG A 59 23.17 -5.58 -1.00
N LYS A 60 22.88 -6.37 -2.03
CA LYS A 60 23.89 -6.90 -2.96
C LYS A 60 23.92 -6.18 -4.32
N VAL A 61 23.04 -5.21 -4.52
CA VAL A 61 22.98 -4.46 -5.79
C VAL A 61 24.14 -3.47 -5.82
N ARG A 62 24.96 -3.55 -6.87
CA ARG A 62 25.99 -2.56 -7.18
C ARG A 62 25.52 -1.74 -8.38
N PRO A 63 25.08 -0.48 -8.18
CA PRO A 63 24.69 0.38 -9.28
C PRO A 63 25.87 0.53 -10.27
N ARG A 64 25.59 0.36 -11.56
CA ARG A 64 26.59 0.55 -12.61
C ARG A 64 26.03 1.51 -13.64
N SER A 65 26.72 2.61 -13.87
CA SER A 65 26.37 3.56 -14.93
C SER A 65 27.07 3.19 -16.22
N PHE A 66 26.35 3.32 -17.34
CA PHE A 66 26.88 3.11 -18.68
C PHE A 66 26.62 4.38 -19.51
N LYS A 67 27.53 4.72 -20.41
CA LYS A 67 27.40 5.85 -21.33
C LYS A 67 27.06 5.35 -22.73
N ASN A 68 26.48 6.20 -23.59
CA ASN A 68 26.33 5.87 -25.01
C ASN A 68 27.70 5.48 -25.62
N GLY A 69 27.71 4.39 -26.40
CA GLY A 69 28.92 3.78 -26.93
C GLY A 69 29.64 2.81 -25.99
N THR A 70 29.14 2.60 -24.76
CA THR A 70 29.71 1.58 -23.86
C THR A 70 29.27 0.19 -24.31
N LEU A 71 30.23 -0.63 -24.74
CA LEU A 71 29.98 -2.03 -25.07
C LEU A 71 29.81 -2.85 -23.77
N VAL A 72 28.72 -3.59 -23.67
CA VAL A 72 28.42 -4.47 -22.54
C VAL A 72 28.09 -5.86 -23.04
N LEU A 73 28.59 -6.88 -22.33
CA LEU A 73 28.22 -8.26 -22.62
C LEU A 73 26.82 -8.52 -22.06
N ARG A 74 25.90 -8.90 -22.95
CA ARG A 74 24.56 -9.34 -22.56
C ARG A 74 24.59 -10.84 -22.30
N LYS A 75 24.07 -11.26 -21.15
CA LYS A 75 23.87 -12.68 -20.87
C LYS A 75 22.69 -13.18 -21.70
N VAL A 76 22.94 -14.10 -22.62
CA VAL A 76 21.91 -14.76 -23.45
C VAL A 76 21.49 -16.06 -22.74
N PHE A 77 20.19 -16.29 -22.62
CA PHE A 77 19.63 -17.56 -22.13
C PHE A 77 19.04 -18.35 -23.32
N GLU A 78 19.04 -19.68 -23.25
CA GLU A 78 18.71 -20.62 -24.35
C GLU A 78 17.37 -20.33 -25.06
N ASN A 79 16.43 -19.72 -24.35
CA ASN A 79 15.10 -19.35 -24.80
C ASN A 79 15.01 -17.94 -25.41
N THR A 80 16.13 -17.25 -25.60
CA THR A 80 16.20 -15.93 -26.26
C THR A 80 16.55 -16.12 -27.74
N ALA A 81 15.57 -16.48 -28.56
CA ALA A 81 15.75 -16.53 -30.01
C ALA A 81 15.78 -15.09 -30.56
N GLU A 82 16.97 -14.50 -30.69
CA GLU A 82 17.14 -13.19 -31.32
C GLU A 82 17.39 -13.39 -32.82
N THR A 83 16.45 -12.92 -33.64
CA THR A 83 16.56 -12.88 -35.10
C THR A 83 17.67 -11.88 -35.46
N GLY A 84 18.92 -12.36 -35.53
CA GLY A 84 20.09 -11.54 -35.86
C GLY A 84 21.34 -11.76 -34.98
N ALA A 85 21.30 -12.68 -34.01
CA ALA A 85 22.48 -13.00 -33.21
C ALA A 85 23.53 -13.74 -34.07
N GLY A 86 24.48 -12.97 -34.61
CA GLY A 86 25.69 -13.53 -35.22
C GLY A 86 26.45 -14.38 -34.20
N ASN A 87 26.76 -15.61 -34.60
CA ASN A 87 27.43 -16.62 -33.77
C ASN A 87 28.86 -16.19 -33.38
N PHE A 88 29.05 -15.51 -32.25
CA PHE A 88 30.38 -15.25 -31.71
C PHE A 88 30.87 -16.46 -30.91
N LYS A 89 31.70 -17.30 -31.54
CA LYS A 89 32.50 -18.32 -30.84
C LYS A 89 33.69 -17.63 -30.15
N PRO A 90 33.96 -17.89 -28.85
CA PRO A 90 35.11 -17.29 -28.20
C PRO A 90 36.38 -18.03 -28.66
N THR A 91 37.16 -17.38 -29.52
CA THR A 91 38.56 -17.76 -29.77
C THR A 91 39.42 -17.10 -28.72
N GLY A 92 39.91 -17.89 -27.77
CA GLY A 92 40.70 -17.40 -26.64
C GLY A 92 42.05 -16.82 -27.06
N LYS A 93 42.46 -15.75 -26.36
CA LYS A 93 43.83 -15.46 -25.88
C LYS A 93 43.73 -14.51 -24.69
N ASP A 94 44.42 -14.86 -23.60
CA ASP A 94 44.57 -14.03 -22.40
C ASP A 94 45.54 -12.86 -22.67
N PRO A 95 45.28 -11.64 -22.18
CA PRO A 95 46.28 -10.57 -22.17
C PRO A 95 47.00 -10.46 -20.81
N ILE A 96 48.28 -10.11 -20.91
CA ILE A 96 49.31 -9.88 -19.88
C ILE A 96 48.89 -8.79 -18.89
#